data_AF-A0AAV2ZN16-F1
#
_entry.id   AF-A0AAV2ZN16-F1
#
_cell.length_a   1.000
_cell.length_b   1.000
_cell.length_c   1.000
_cell.angle_alpha   90.00
_cell.angle_beta   90.00
_cell.angle_gamma   90.00
#
_symmetry.space_group_name_H-M   'P 1'
#
loop_
_entity.id
_entity.type
_entity.pdbx_description
1 polymer ?
#
loop_
_entity_poly.entity_id
_entity_poly.type
_entity_poly.pdbx_seq_one_letter_code
_entity_poly.pdbx_strand_id
1 'polypeptide(L)'
;APSCHLLFFTFCLCHRISPTSHQPRCGEVLPEPVDKWRNIHSHNPLGLMYQDPSRWGLTLQTYVQLTMLECHTSPTVAPVKMMERSIYSAKYIFVENLHKSGKMPEVDYVVLTEWFNWITKNIDLSVDLIVYLRTSPETCYQRLKMRCREEERVIPLEYLEAIHSLYEDWLIKQTSFPVPAPVL
;
A
#
# COMPACT_ATOMS: atom_id res chain seq x y z
N ALA A 1 17.24 12.19 -7.43
CA ALA A 1 16.04 12.99 -7.75
C ALA A 1 15.06 12.80 -6.60
N PRO A 2 14.52 13.86 -5.98
CA PRO A 2 13.84 13.72 -4.70
C PRO A 2 12.51 12.98 -4.90
N SER A 3 12.36 11.89 -4.16
CA SER A 3 11.30 10.89 -4.24
C SER A 3 9.91 11.51 -4.10
N CYS A 4 9.18 11.53 -5.20
CA CYS A 4 7.93 12.27 -5.41
C CYS A 4 6.66 11.45 -5.04
N HIS A 5 6.67 10.66 -3.96
CA HIS A 5 5.71 9.54 -3.77
C HIS A 5 4.65 9.67 -2.64
N LEU A 6 4.74 10.64 -1.71
CA LEU A 6 3.87 10.69 -0.51
C LEU A 6 2.43 11.22 -0.66
N LEU A 7 1.44 10.40 -1.01
CA LEU A 7 0.01 10.82 -0.90
C LEU A 7 -0.62 10.42 0.43
N PHE A 8 -0.43 9.19 0.88
CA PHE A 8 -0.67 8.77 2.27
C PHE A 8 0.26 7.57 2.47
N PHE A 9 1.25 7.69 3.36
CA PHE A 9 2.14 6.58 3.64
C PHE A 9 1.93 6.05 5.04
N THR A 10 1.76 4.74 5.07
CA THR A 10 2.14 3.88 6.17
C THR A 10 3.51 3.34 5.80
N PHE A 11 4.54 3.56 6.60
CA PHE A 11 5.77 2.78 6.50
C PHE A 11 5.63 1.54 7.37
N CYS A 12 5.99 0.37 6.85
CA CYS A 12 6.14 -0.84 7.66
C CYS A 12 7.63 -1.09 7.86
N LEU A 13 8.06 -1.12 9.12
CA LEU A 13 9.40 -1.49 9.53
C LEU A 13 9.43 -2.99 9.82
N CYS A 14 10.35 -3.70 9.17
CA CYS A 14 10.65 -5.10 9.46
C CYS A 14 12.12 -5.19 9.88
N HIS A 15 12.38 -5.75 11.06
CA HIS A 15 13.69 -6.03 11.60
C HIS A 15 13.92 -7.54 11.53
N ARG A 16 15.00 -7.97 10.86
CA ARG A 16 15.47 -9.36 10.95
C ARG A 16 16.87 -9.34 11.56
N ILE A 17 17.00 -9.72 12.83
CA ILE A 17 18.29 -9.77 13.51
C ILE A 17 19.05 -10.99 12.98
N SER A 18 20.09 -10.76 12.17
CA SER A 18 21.14 -11.77 11.97
C SER A 18 22.31 -11.44 12.90
N PRO A 19 22.76 -12.36 13.77
CA PRO A 19 23.82 -12.08 14.72
C PRO A 19 25.16 -12.32 14.02
N THR A 20 25.71 -11.31 13.34
CA THR A 20 27.16 -11.19 13.09
C THR A 20 27.49 -9.93 12.30
N SER A 21 28.61 -9.31 12.67
CA SER A 21 29.35 -8.22 12.03
C SER A 21 28.97 -6.78 12.40
N HIS A 22 29.94 -6.14 13.06
CA HIS A 22 30.00 -4.70 13.29
C HIS A 22 30.18 -3.97 11.95
N GLN A 23 29.13 -3.31 11.48
CA GLN A 23 29.28 -2.22 10.51
C GLN A 23 28.17 -1.17 10.74
N PRO A 24 28.51 0.13 10.82
CA PRO A 24 27.51 1.17 10.91
C PRO A 24 27.05 1.54 9.49
N ARG A 25 25.76 1.37 9.17
CA ARG A 25 24.88 2.39 8.53
C ARG A 25 23.74 1.81 7.70
N CYS A 26 22.60 2.49 7.88
CA CYS A 26 21.42 2.64 7.03
C CYS A 26 20.58 1.39 6.75
N GLY A 27 19.31 1.43 7.19
CA GLY A 27 18.31 0.47 6.76
C GLY A 27 18.09 0.49 5.25
N GLU A 28 17.57 -0.60 4.71
CA GLU A 28 17.12 -0.68 3.34
C GLU A 28 15.73 -0.07 3.22
N VAL A 29 15.51 0.79 2.23
CA VAL A 29 14.18 1.35 1.93
C VAL A 29 13.66 0.73 0.65
N LEU A 30 12.51 0.08 0.72
CA LEU A 30 11.77 -0.44 -0.43
C LEU A 30 10.63 0.52 -0.75
N PRO A 31 10.77 1.34 -1.81
CA PRO A 31 9.69 2.22 -2.24
C PRO A 31 8.53 1.41 -2.81
N GLU A 32 7.35 2.02 -2.84
CA GLU A 32 6.18 1.41 -3.46
C GLU A 32 6.47 1.16 -4.95
N PRO A 33 6.19 -0.04 -5.49
CA PRO A 33 6.56 -0.41 -6.86
C PRO A 33 5.62 0.20 -7.93
N VAL A 34 5.31 1.49 -7.80
CA VAL A 34 4.43 2.25 -8.71
C VAL A 34 4.90 2.16 -10.16
N ASP A 35 6.22 2.16 -10.40
CA ASP A 35 6.78 2.05 -11.74
C ASP A 35 6.42 0.70 -12.40
N LYS A 36 6.38 -0.40 -11.63
CA LYS A 36 5.90 -1.70 -12.13
C LYS A 36 4.42 -1.61 -12.50
N TRP A 37 3.60 -0.91 -11.71
CA TRP A 37 2.16 -0.80 -11.95
C TRP A 37 1.80 0.11 -13.12
N ARG A 38 2.71 1.02 -13.49
CA ARG A 38 2.58 1.90 -14.65
C ARG A 38 3.05 1.26 -15.95
N ASN A 39 3.91 0.23 -15.87
CA ASN A 39 4.44 -0.45 -17.03
C ASN A 39 4.70 -1.93 -16.76
N ILE A 40 3.67 -2.76 -17.00
CA ILE A 40 3.79 -4.22 -17.08
C ILE A 40 3.84 -4.60 -18.55
N HIS A 41 5.02 -4.86 -19.08
CA HIS A 41 5.19 -5.27 -20.49
C HIS A 41 4.40 -4.37 -21.47
N SER A 42 4.55 -3.04 -21.34
CA SER A 42 3.85 -2.01 -22.13
C SER A 42 2.37 -1.78 -21.79
N HIS A 43 1.88 -2.28 -20.65
CA HIS A 43 0.54 -2.00 -20.14
C HIS A 43 0.61 -1.14 -18.89
N ASN A 44 -0.31 -0.16 -18.76
CA ASN A 44 -0.43 0.72 -17.59
C ASN A 44 -1.70 0.39 -16.78
N PRO A 45 -1.72 -0.70 -15.99
CA PRO A 45 -2.89 -1.05 -15.19
C PRO A 45 -3.27 0.00 -14.14
N LEU A 46 -2.31 0.78 -13.64
CA LEU A 46 -2.63 1.90 -12.74
C LEU A 46 -3.49 2.96 -13.45
N GLY A 47 -3.09 3.36 -14.66
CA GLY A 47 -3.86 4.29 -15.50
C GLY A 47 -5.22 3.72 -15.89
N LEU A 48 -5.28 2.44 -16.27
CA LEU A 48 -6.53 1.75 -16.60
C LEU A 48 -7.51 1.72 -15.41
N MET A 49 -7.00 1.50 -14.19
CA MET A 49 -7.82 1.55 -12.97
C MET A 49 -8.40 2.93 -12.71
N TYR A 50 -7.63 4.01 -12.90
CA TYR A 50 -8.19 5.36 -12.73
C TYR A 50 -9.20 5.74 -13.81
N GLN A 51 -9.11 5.14 -15.00
CA GLN A 51 -10.07 5.37 -16.09
C GLN A 51 -11.37 4.58 -15.89
N ASP A 52 -11.28 3.31 -15.53
CA ASP A 52 -12.43 2.46 -15.23
C ASP A 52 -12.12 1.54 -14.04
N PRO A 53 -12.35 2.04 -12.80
CA PRO A 53 -12.10 1.26 -11.59
C PRO A 53 -12.94 -0.02 -11.52
N SER A 54 -14.14 -0.01 -12.11
CA SER A 54 -15.05 -1.16 -12.06
C SER A 54 -14.53 -2.32 -12.91
N ARG A 55 -13.90 -2.01 -14.05
CA ARG A 55 -13.32 -3.01 -14.93
C ARG A 55 -11.92 -3.46 -14.49
N TRP A 56 -11.09 -2.54 -14.03
CA TRP A 56 -9.66 -2.77 -13.82
C TRP A 56 -9.23 -2.82 -12.35
N GLY A 57 -10.17 -2.57 -11.42
CA GLY A 57 -9.93 -2.63 -9.99
C GLY A 57 -9.38 -3.98 -9.54
N LEU A 58 -10.04 -5.08 -9.91
CA LEU A 58 -9.55 -6.43 -9.62
C LEU A 58 -8.14 -6.66 -10.20
N THR A 59 -7.94 -6.37 -11.48
CA THR A 59 -6.66 -6.60 -12.18
C THR A 59 -5.50 -5.87 -11.50
N LEU A 60 -5.68 -4.58 -11.17
CA LEU A 60 -4.65 -3.82 -10.48
C LEU A 60 -4.43 -4.37 -9.07
N GLN A 61 -5.50 -4.59 -8.29
CA GLN A 61 -5.35 -5.02 -6.89
C GLN A 61 -4.70 -6.40 -6.75
N THR A 62 -4.95 -7.33 -7.67
CA THR A 62 -4.22 -8.61 -7.72
C THR A 62 -2.72 -8.38 -7.92
N TYR A 63 -2.33 -7.50 -8.84
CA TYR A 63 -0.92 -7.20 -9.10
C TYR A 63 -0.25 -6.42 -7.97
N VAL A 64 -0.98 -5.50 -7.32
CA VAL A 64 -0.52 -4.82 -6.11
C VAL A 64 -0.24 -5.84 -5.01
N GLN A 65 -1.15 -6.77 -4.73
CA GLN A 65 -0.90 -7.81 -3.72
C GLN A 65 0.35 -8.66 -4.04
N LEU A 66 0.55 -9.04 -5.31
CA LEU A 66 1.75 -9.76 -5.75
C LEU A 66 3.03 -8.94 -5.48
N THR A 67 3.08 -7.71 -5.96
CA THR A 67 4.28 -6.87 -5.83
C THR A 67 4.57 -6.47 -4.37
N MET A 68 3.54 -6.28 -3.55
CA MET A 68 3.73 -6.07 -2.11
C MET A 68 4.20 -7.34 -1.41
N LEU A 69 3.72 -8.52 -1.81
CA LEU A 69 4.24 -9.80 -1.32
C LEU A 69 5.73 -9.98 -1.67
N GLU A 70 6.14 -9.60 -2.88
CA GLU A 70 7.57 -9.59 -3.27
C GLU A 70 8.39 -8.68 -2.34
N CYS A 71 7.89 -7.48 -1.98
CA CYS A 71 8.56 -6.59 -1.04
C CYS A 71 8.67 -7.19 0.37
N HIS A 72 7.61 -7.83 0.85
CA HIS A 72 7.62 -8.50 2.16
C HIS A 72 8.61 -9.66 2.20
N THR A 73 8.63 -10.49 1.16
CA THR A 73 9.45 -11.69 1.07
C THR A 73 10.87 -11.42 0.59
N SER A 74 11.17 -10.21 0.11
CA SER A 74 12.50 -9.87 -0.40
C SER A 74 13.56 -10.06 0.69
N PRO A 75 14.66 -10.76 0.38
CA PRO A 75 15.76 -10.91 1.31
C PRO A 75 16.41 -9.56 1.53
N THR A 76 16.79 -9.28 2.78
CA THR A 76 17.56 -8.09 3.14
C THR A 76 18.76 -8.50 3.97
N VAL A 77 19.89 -7.84 3.73
CA VAL A 77 21.10 -7.94 4.56
C VAL A 77 21.18 -6.78 5.55
N ALA A 78 20.31 -5.78 5.41
CA ALA A 78 20.25 -4.65 6.31
C ALA A 78 19.57 -5.06 7.62
N PRO A 79 19.96 -4.45 8.76
CA PRO A 79 19.32 -4.75 10.05
C PRO A 79 17.84 -4.33 10.05
N VAL A 80 17.50 -3.31 9.25
CA VAL A 80 16.17 -2.71 9.17
C VAL A 80 15.78 -2.63 7.70
N LYS A 81 14.59 -3.16 7.38
CA LYS A 81 13.92 -3.01 6.09
C LYS A 81 12.68 -2.13 6.28
N MET A 82 12.63 -1.03 5.57
CA MET A 82 11.55 -0.04 5.64
C MET A 82 10.78 -0.07 4.32
N MET A 83 9.52 -0.46 4.36
CA MET A 83 8.68 -0.57 3.17
C MET A 83 7.70 0.59 3.12
N GLU A 84 7.61 1.23 1.96
CA GLU A 84 6.49 2.12 1.63
C GLU A 84 5.24 1.27 1.41
N ARG A 85 4.26 1.39 2.33
CA ARG A 85 3.05 0.56 2.42
C ARG A 85 3.32 -0.90 2.75
N SER A 86 2.25 -1.69 2.77
CA SER A 86 2.27 -3.14 2.98
C SER A 86 1.12 -3.83 2.27
N ILE A 87 1.20 -5.15 2.15
CA ILE A 87 0.09 -5.99 1.67
C ILE A 87 -1.18 -5.79 2.52
N TYR A 88 -1.04 -5.49 3.82
CA TYR A 88 -2.16 -5.14 4.70
C TYR A 88 -2.86 -3.85 4.23
N SER A 89 -2.11 -2.78 3.95
CA SER A 89 -2.71 -1.55 3.43
C SER A 89 -3.32 -1.73 2.04
N ALA A 90 -2.76 -2.60 1.18
CA ALA A 90 -3.37 -2.93 -0.11
C ALA A 90 -4.78 -3.53 0.08
N LYS A 91 -4.95 -4.45 1.02
CA LYS A 91 -6.25 -5.07 1.32
C LYS A 91 -7.18 -4.14 2.11
N TYR A 92 -6.75 -3.65 3.26
CA TYR A 92 -7.61 -2.98 4.23
C TYR A 92 -7.97 -1.55 3.85
N ILE A 93 -7.21 -0.93 2.93
CA ILE A 93 -7.47 0.42 2.45
C ILE A 93 -7.96 0.39 1.01
N PHE A 94 -7.16 -0.10 0.06
CA PHE A 94 -7.46 0.09 -1.36
C PHE A 94 -8.54 -0.88 -1.88
N VAL A 95 -8.42 -2.17 -1.58
CA VAL A 95 -9.47 -3.16 -1.91
C VAL A 95 -10.77 -2.83 -1.18
N GLU A 96 -10.68 -2.51 0.11
CA GLU A 96 -11.85 -2.10 0.92
C GLU A 96 -12.54 -0.85 0.36
N ASN A 97 -11.78 0.16 -0.06
CA ASN A 97 -12.33 1.36 -0.66
C ASN A 97 -13.04 1.08 -2.01
N LEU A 98 -12.44 0.24 -2.86
CA LEU A 98 -13.07 -0.14 -4.13
C LEU A 98 -14.39 -0.86 -3.91
N HIS A 99 -14.46 -1.74 -2.91
CA HIS A 99 -15.69 -2.43 -2.54
C HIS A 99 -16.75 -1.49 -1.95
N LYS A 100 -16.38 -0.68 -0.94
CA LYS A 100 -17.30 0.29 -0.31
C LYS A 100 -17.83 1.35 -1.28
N SER A 101 -17.06 1.71 -2.29
CA SER A 101 -17.48 2.66 -3.33
C SER A 101 -18.29 2.03 -4.46
N GLY A 102 -18.61 0.74 -4.39
CA GLY A 102 -19.38 0.02 -5.42
C GLY A 102 -18.60 -0.21 -6.72
N LYS A 103 -17.28 0.00 -6.71
CA LYS A 103 -16.36 -0.16 -7.86
C LYS A 103 -15.72 -1.54 -7.90
N MET A 104 -16.01 -2.41 -6.94
CA MET A 104 -15.59 -3.80 -6.95
C MET A 104 -16.81 -4.66 -6.60
N PRO A 105 -17.24 -5.56 -7.52
CA PRO A 105 -18.27 -6.54 -7.24
C PRO A 105 -17.96 -7.37 -5.99
N GLU A 106 -19.00 -7.81 -5.28
CA GLU A 106 -18.85 -8.64 -4.07
C GLU A 106 -17.99 -9.88 -4.31
N VAL A 107 -18.20 -10.56 -5.44
CA VAL A 107 -17.43 -11.76 -5.79
C VAL A 107 -15.93 -11.48 -5.93
N ASP A 108 -15.56 -10.35 -6.54
CA ASP A 108 -14.17 -9.95 -6.72
C ASP A 108 -13.51 -9.61 -5.37
N TYR A 109 -14.26 -8.93 -4.49
CA TYR A 109 -13.83 -8.63 -3.13
C TYR A 109 -13.59 -9.90 -2.31
N VAL A 110 -14.53 -10.86 -2.35
CA VAL A 110 -14.42 -12.14 -1.64
C VAL A 110 -13.22 -12.93 -2.15
N VAL A 111 -13.02 -13.02 -3.47
CA VAL A 111 -11.86 -13.73 -4.06
C VAL A 111 -10.53 -13.11 -3.62
N LEU A 112 -10.40 -11.77 -3.67
CA LEU A 112 -9.19 -11.09 -3.19
C LEU A 112 -8.98 -11.25 -1.68
N THR A 113 -10.06 -11.37 -0.91
CA THR A 113 -10.01 -11.61 0.53
C THR A 113 -9.53 -13.01 0.85
N GLU A 114 -10.05 -14.04 0.18
CA GLU A 114 -9.59 -15.42 0.33
C GLU A 114 -8.11 -15.55 -0.05
N TRP A 115 -7.69 -14.90 -1.13
CA TRP A 115 -6.28 -14.88 -1.54
C TRP A 115 -5.38 -14.22 -0.49
N PHE A 116 -5.78 -13.06 0.03
CA PHE A 116 -5.07 -12.36 1.10
C PHE A 116 -4.98 -13.19 2.39
N ASN A 117 -6.08 -13.83 2.79
CA ASN A 117 -6.14 -14.72 3.96
C ASN A 117 -5.20 -15.92 3.79
N TRP A 118 -5.14 -16.50 2.58
CA TRP A 118 -4.21 -17.58 2.29
C TRP A 118 -2.75 -17.11 2.40
N ILE A 119 -2.40 -15.96 1.84
CA ILE A 119 -1.04 -15.42 1.94
C ILE A 119 -0.64 -15.19 3.39
N THR A 120 -1.47 -14.46 4.15
CA THR A 120 -1.16 -14.10 5.55
C THR A 120 -1.08 -15.32 6.48
N LYS A 121 -1.77 -16.42 6.15
CA LYS A 121 -1.69 -17.67 6.90
C LYS A 121 -0.45 -18.50 6.57
N ASN A 122 0.03 -18.46 5.33
CA ASN A 122 1.05 -19.40 4.84
C ASN A 122 2.44 -18.77 4.61
N ILE A 123 2.54 -17.45 4.57
CA ILE A 123 3.79 -16.74 4.31
C ILE A 123 4.13 -15.82 5.49
N ASP A 124 5.41 -15.79 5.86
CA ASP A 124 5.94 -14.88 6.87
C ASP A 124 5.89 -13.42 6.37
N LEU A 125 4.94 -12.67 6.90
CA LEU A 125 4.72 -11.24 6.64
C LEU A 125 4.90 -10.41 7.93
N SER A 126 5.82 -10.84 8.81
CA SER A 126 6.08 -10.17 10.08
C SER A 126 6.44 -8.70 9.89
N VAL A 127 5.79 -7.82 10.64
CA VAL A 127 6.09 -6.39 10.73
C VAL A 127 6.34 -6.06 12.19
N ASP A 128 7.36 -5.27 12.50
CA ASP A 128 7.73 -4.91 13.88
C ASP A 128 7.15 -3.56 14.30
N LEU A 129 7.02 -2.63 13.34
CA LEU A 129 6.50 -1.30 13.59
C LEU A 129 5.80 -0.75 12.35
N ILE A 130 4.69 -0.05 12.57
CA ILE A 130 4.02 0.74 11.56
C ILE A 130 4.26 2.22 11.88
N VAL A 131 4.71 3.02 10.92
CA VAL A 131 4.79 4.48 11.04
C VAL A 131 3.73 5.08 10.14
N TYR A 132 2.72 5.72 10.73
CA TYR A 132 1.61 6.32 10.00
C TYR A 132 1.83 7.81 9.80
N LEU A 133 2.16 8.21 8.57
CA LEU A 133 2.32 9.61 8.20
C LEU A 133 0.97 10.29 7.97
N ARG A 134 0.31 10.61 9.09
CA ARG A 134 -1.01 11.24 9.11
C ARG A 134 -0.95 12.67 8.58
N THR A 135 -1.84 12.99 7.64
CA THR A 135 -2.02 14.34 7.08
C THR A 135 -3.48 14.52 6.67
N SER A 136 -3.93 15.77 6.50
CA SER A 136 -5.32 16.04 6.09
C SER A 136 -5.54 15.69 4.61
N PRO A 137 -6.76 15.27 4.21
CA PRO A 137 -7.11 15.04 2.80
C PRO A 137 -6.81 16.23 1.90
N GLU A 138 -7.04 17.46 2.36
CA GLU A 138 -6.78 18.69 1.61
C GLU A 138 -5.29 18.88 1.37
N THR A 139 -4.46 18.64 2.39
CA THR A 139 -3.00 18.72 2.26
C THR A 139 -2.49 17.67 1.26
N CYS A 140 -3.03 16.46 1.32
CA CYS A 140 -2.74 15.40 0.35
C CYS A 140 -3.16 15.82 -1.06
N TYR A 141 -4.36 16.37 -1.23
CA TYR A 141 -4.87 16.84 -2.51
C TYR A 141 -4.01 17.94 -3.14
N GLN A 142 -3.52 18.90 -2.34
CA GLN A 142 -2.59 19.92 -2.83
C GLN A 142 -1.25 19.31 -3.27
N ARG A 143 -0.71 18.36 -2.50
CA ARG A 143 0.51 17.63 -2.88
C ARG A 143 0.32 16.82 -4.16
N LEU A 144 -0.85 16.22 -4.35
CA LEU A 144 -1.23 15.49 -5.55
C LEU A 144 -1.17 16.41 -6.77
N LYS A 145 -1.81 17.58 -6.68
CA LYS A 145 -1.80 18.58 -7.76
C LYS A 145 -0.40 19.05 -8.11
N MET A 146 0.47 19.29 -7.12
CA MET A 146 1.85 19.73 -7.37
C MET A 146 2.70 18.68 -8.09
N ARG A 147 2.41 17.39 -7.96
CA ARG A 147 3.16 16.31 -8.61
C ARG A 147 2.89 16.17 -10.09
N CYS A 148 1.71 16.61 -10.54
CA CYS A 148 1.33 16.61 -11.95
C CYS A 148 1.43 15.23 -12.65
N ARG A 149 1.27 14.11 -11.92
CA ARG A 149 1.16 12.78 -12.56
C ARG A 149 -0.14 12.71 -13.35
N GLU A 150 -0.04 12.29 -14.60
CA GLU A 150 -1.15 12.32 -15.55
C GLU A 150 -2.32 11.43 -15.11
N GLU A 151 -2.00 10.25 -14.54
CA GLU A 151 -2.98 9.29 -14.06
C GLU A 151 -3.71 9.75 -12.79
N GLU A 152 -3.07 10.62 -11.99
CA GLU A 152 -3.60 11.07 -10.70
C GLU A 152 -4.49 12.32 -10.84
N ARG A 153 -4.47 13.03 -11.99
CA ARG A 153 -5.24 14.27 -12.20
C ARG A 153 -6.75 14.13 -12.01
N VAL A 154 -7.27 12.91 -12.22
CA VAL A 154 -8.70 12.60 -12.13
C VAL A 154 -9.15 12.24 -10.72
N ILE A 155 -8.25 12.21 -9.73
CA ILE A 155 -8.57 11.81 -8.37
C ILE A 155 -9.32 12.94 -7.64
N PRO A 156 -10.57 12.72 -7.23
CA PRO A 156 -11.36 13.73 -6.52
C PRO A 156 -10.95 13.80 -5.02
N LEU A 157 -11.26 14.91 -4.35
CA LEU A 157 -10.94 15.09 -2.92
C LEU A 157 -11.67 14.04 -2.07
N GLU A 158 -12.91 13.75 -2.43
CA GLU A 158 -13.80 12.77 -1.79
C GLU A 158 -13.17 11.37 -1.75
N TYR A 159 -12.38 11.01 -2.78
CA TYR A 159 -11.62 9.76 -2.76
C TYR A 159 -10.53 9.78 -1.69
N LEU A 160 -9.82 10.90 -1.53
CA LEU A 160 -8.77 11.04 -0.51
C LEU A 160 -9.36 11.08 0.90
N GLU A 161 -10.53 11.67 1.09
CA GLU A 161 -11.29 11.63 2.35
C GLU A 161 -11.70 10.21 2.72
N ALA A 162 -12.19 9.42 1.75
CA ALA A 162 -12.54 8.02 1.97
C ALA A 162 -11.33 7.18 2.38
N ILE A 163 -10.20 7.35 1.68
CA ILE A 163 -8.93 6.68 2.01
C ILE A 163 -8.44 7.09 3.40
N HIS A 164 -8.51 8.38 3.73
CA HIS A 164 -8.13 8.88 5.05
C HIS A 164 -8.98 8.25 6.15
N SER A 165 -10.31 8.21 5.99
CA SER A 165 -11.20 7.59 6.98
C SER A 165 -10.86 6.12 7.22
N LEU A 166 -10.54 5.36 6.17
CA LEU A 166 -10.15 3.95 6.30
C LEU A 166 -8.85 3.80 7.09
N TYR A 167 -7.86 4.68 6.87
CA TYR A 167 -6.64 4.67 7.67
C TYR A 167 -6.88 5.05 9.13
N GLU A 168 -7.73 6.05 9.40
CA GLU A 168 -8.10 6.43 10.77
C GLU A 168 -8.83 5.31 11.50
N ASP A 169 -9.77 4.65 10.84
CA ASP A 169 -10.51 3.52 11.42
C ASP A 169 -9.62 2.30 11.66
N TRP A 170 -8.60 2.08 10.82
CA TRP A 170 -7.67 0.96 10.97
C TRP A 170 -6.56 1.22 11.98
N LEU A 171 -5.78 2.29 11.79
CA LEU A 171 -4.52 2.51 12.52
C LEU A 171 -4.70 3.31 13.81
N ILE A 172 -5.70 4.19 13.89
CA ILE A 172 -5.93 5.06 15.06
C ILE A 172 -7.02 4.51 15.96
N LYS A 173 -8.23 4.31 15.42
CA LYS A 173 -9.39 3.83 16.20
C LYS A 173 -9.36 2.32 16.41
N GLN A 174 -8.69 1.58 15.51
CA GLN A 174 -8.59 0.12 15.53
C GLN A 174 -9.96 -0.58 15.56
N THR A 175 -10.92 -0.05 14.79
CA THR A 175 -12.30 -0.54 14.73
C THR A 175 -12.62 -1.38 13.50
N SER A 176 -11.74 -1.41 12.50
CA SER A 176 -12.01 -2.06 11.19
C SER A 176 -11.30 -3.41 11.02
N PHE A 177 -9.98 -3.44 11.13
CA PHE A 177 -9.16 -4.62 10.88
C PHE A 177 -8.06 -4.80 11.94
N PRO A 178 -7.54 -6.02 12.13
CA PRO A 178 -6.39 -6.24 13.01
C PRO A 178 -5.17 -5.44 12.55
N VAL A 179 -4.45 -4.88 13.52
CA VAL A 179 -3.18 -4.18 13.27
C VAL A 179 -2.03 -5.17 13.51
N PRO A 180 -1.16 -5.45 12.52
CA PRO A 180 -0.15 -6.50 12.64
C PRO A 180 1.07 -6.09 13.49
N ALA A 181 1.18 -4.82 13.86
CA ALA A 181 2.30 -4.27 14.62
C ALA A 181 1.89 -2.97 15.35
N PRO A 182 2.64 -2.52 16.37
CA PRO A 182 2.45 -1.21 16.98
C PRO A 182 2.49 -0.08 15.95
N VAL A 183 1.69 0.96 16.16
CA VAL A 183 1.60 2.14 15.28
C VAL A 183 2.24 3.35 15.96
N LEU A 184 3.11 4.05 15.22
CA LEU A 184 3.73 5.33 15.56
C LEU A 184 3.15 6.47 14.71
#